data_AF-A0A9X2U3T4-F1
#
_entry.id   AF-A0A9X2U3T4-F1
#
_cell.length_a   1.000
_cell.length_b   1.000
_cell.length_c   1.000
_cell.angle_alpha   90.00
_cell.angle_beta   90.00
_cell.angle_gamma   90.00
#
_symmetry.space_group_name_H-M   'P 1'
#
loop_
_entity.id
_entity.type
_entity.pdbx_description
1 polymer ?
#
loop_
_entity_poly.entity_id
_entity_poly.type
_entity_poly.pdbx_seq_one_letter_code
_entity_poly.pdbx_strand_id
1 'polypeptide(L)'
;MFRNRFFLLPLVAVFFILGACQSEGKLTGEVFIVTEGRENIEMGLVEVKAFQSPNMDEYIRNRYDESKSRFKNTSKKADTLLDSLRRIGNKLESIESKYEEVKERKETIMAKYKRDLMSDKRPAGNASSGDKVAARTPVTLRERPEFSSDKTGGILSGDVAEVVSVEEKSVNTFYKLKTEDGNVGWTGYIGDLMNYERFEDDIRSSKEMVEDVKKAYMSAKKSMSNMEERAEKLFERLESYRGQKFYFKALPSPDNSDETDSDGKYELTVEGGVSYYVVAHASRSTGVGEEQYFWMVETTVEGDKVKELNLANDKLGSLAEKKYALSERTLSTVKEIWDSAVGLAKEGEELEWEKLIYRTAFPKDTTGAPIPDDLDVPEDELLSDR
;
A
#
# COMPACT_ATOMS: atom_id res chain seq x y z
N MET A 1 -15.69 -64.77 -56.38
CA MET A 1 -14.43 -64.01 -56.21
C MET A 1 -14.36 -63.45 -54.78
N PHE A 2 -14.41 -64.30 -53.75
CA PHE A 2 -14.28 -63.91 -52.32
C PHE A 2 -12.90 -64.33 -51.83
N ARG A 3 -11.93 -63.42 -51.92
CA ARG A 3 -10.52 -63.66 -51.60
C ARG A 3 -10.22 -63.15 -50.19
N ASN A 4 -9.83 -64.08 -49.30
CA ASN A 4 -8.89 -63.97 -48.17
C ASN A 4 -8.78 -62.62 -47.45
N ARG A 5 -9.63 -62.37 -46.45
CA ARG A 5 -9.42 -61.34 -45.41
C ARG A 5 -9.31 -61.87 -43.97
N PHE A 6 -9.32 -63.18 -43.77
CA PHE A 6 -9.39 -63.78 -42.42
C PHE A 6 -8.04 -64.17 -41.78
N PHE A 7 -6.90 -63.97 -42.45
CA PHE A 7 -5.59 -64.42 -41.95
C PHE A 7 -4.80 -63.38 -41.12
N LEU A 8 -5.33 -62.16 -40.92
CA LEU A 8 -4.65 -61.09 -40.14
C LEU A 8 -5.08 -60.98 -38.67
N LEU A 9 -6.19 -61.61 -38.28
CA LEU A 9 -6.72 -61.54 -36.91
C LEU A 9 -5.83 -62.17 -35.82
N PRO A 10 -5.18 -63.35 -36.01
CA PRO A 10 -4.39 -63.95 -34.94
C PRO A 10 -3.08 -63.19 -34.68
N LEU A 11 -2.52 -62.52 -35.69
CA LEU A 11 -1.27 -61.77 -35.54
C LEU A 11 -1.49 -60.48 -34.74
N VAL A 12 -2.63 -59.80 -34.95
CA VAL A 12 -3.02 -58.61 -34.15
C VAL A 12 -3.25 -58.99 -32.69
N ALA A 13 -3.88 -60.13 -32.40
CA ALA A 13 -4.09 -60.59 -31.02
C ALA A 13 -2.78 -60.87 -30.25
N VAL A 14 -1.73 -61.39 -30.93
CA VAL A 14 -0.43 -61.64 -30.30
C VAL A 14 0.32 -60.35 -29.98
N PHE A 15 0.22 -59.31 -30.83
CA PHE A 15 0.80 -57.99 -30.52
C PHE A 15 0.07 -57.29 -29.35
N PHE A 16 -1.24 -57.52 -29.17
CA PHE A 16 -1.97 -57.00 -28.00
C PHE A 16 -1.61 -57.72 -26.69
N ILE A 17 -1.32 -59.02 -26.72
CA ILE A 17 -0.95 -59.78 -25.51
C ILE A 17 0.49 -59.47 -25.07
N LEU A 18 1.42 -59.24 -26.01
CA LEU A 18 2.80 -58.89 -25.69
C LEU A 18 2.99 -57.41 -25.27
N GLY A 19 2.03 -56.53 -25.60
CA GLY A 19 2.08 -55.12 -25.23
C GLY A 19 1.43 -54.77 -23.88
N ALA A 20 0.80 -55.72 -23.19
CA ALA A 20 -0.01 -55.45 -21.99
C ALA A 20 0.71 -55.70 -20.65
N CYS A 21 1.95 -56.22 -20.65
CA CYS A 21 2.78 -56.23 -19.46
C CYS A 21 3.59 -54.95 -19.42
N GLN A 22 2.93 -53.84 -19.05
CA GLN A 22 3.66 -52.66 -18.59
C GLN A 22 4.30 -53.03 -17.26
N SER A 23 5.61 -53.23 -17.28
CA SER A 23 6.42 -53.48 -16.08
C SER A 23 6.32 -52.29 -15.14
N GLU A 24 6.13 -52.55 -13.84
CA GLU A 24 6.09 -51.52 -12.79
C GLU A 24 7.49 -50.97 -12.54
N GLY A 25 7.59 -49.67 -12.23
CA GLY A 25 8.79 -49.00 -11.73
C GLY A 25 8.57 -48.49 -10.31
N LYS A 26 9.67 -48.24 -9.58
CA LYS A 26 9.62 -47.66 -8.23
C LYS A 26 10.28 -46.30 -8.17
N LEU A 27 9.59 -45.34 -7.58
CA LEU A 27 10.11 -44.02 -7.20
C LEU A 27 10.38 -44.03 -5.70
N THR A 28 11.63 -43.83 -5.31
CA THR A 28 12.01 -43.73 -3.89
C THR A 28 12.64 -42.37 -3.64
N GLY A 29 12.56 -41.85 -2.42
CA GLY A 29 13.31 -40.65 -2.08
C GLY A 29 12.94 -40.09 -0.73
N GLU A 30 13.45 -38.90 -0.47
CA GLU A 30 13.25 -38.16 0.77
C GLU A 30 12.59 -36.81 0.50
N VAL A 31 11.72 -36.37 1.41
CA VAL A 31 11.16 -35.02 1.45
C VAL A 31 11.83 -34.26 2.57
N PHE A 32 12.53 -33.18 2.23
CA PHE A 32 13.21 -32.35 3.20
C PHE A 32 13.28 -30.88 2.77
N ILE A 33 13.56 -30.00 3.73
CA ILE A 33 13.83 -28.59 3.49
C ILE A 33 15.27 -28.27 3.90
N VAL A 34 15.93 -27.40 3.15
CA VAL A 34 17.23 -26.81 3.44
C VAL A 34 16.99 -25.40 3.95
N THR A 35 17.39 -25.14 5.19
CA THR A 35 17.28 -23.81 5.80
C THR A 35 18.42 -22.88 5.34
N GLU A 36 18.32 -21.58 5.63
CA GLU A 36 19.42 -20.62 5.38
C GLU A 36 20.73 -21.02 6.08
N GLY A 37 20.62 -21.69 7.24
CA GLY A 37 21.75 -22.26 7.98
C GLY A 37 22.38 -23.49 7.32
N ARG A 38 21.88 -23.91 6.15
CA ARG A 38 22.25 -25.15 5.44
C ARG A 38 21.95 -26.42 6.25
N GLU A 39 20.97 -26.35 7.13
CA GLU A 39 20.47 -27.52 7.86
C GLU A 39 19.36 -28.18 7.04
N ASN A 40 19.46 -29.50 6.88
CA ASN A 40 18.40 -30.30 6.29
C ASN A 40 17.41 -30.70 7.38
N ILE A 41 16.14 -30.41 7.16
CA ILE A 41 15.03 -30.83 8.04
C ILE A 41 14.19 -31.80 7.25
N GLU A 42 14.22 -33.07 7.66
CA GLU A 42 13.38 -34.14 7.12
C GLU A 42 11.91 -33.90 7.47
N MET A 43 11.03 -34.11 6.50
CA MET A 43 9.60 -33.82 6.62
C MET A 43 8.84 -35.14 6.63
N GLY A 44 8.48 -35.62 7.83
CA GLY A 44 7.66 -36.82 7.98
C GLY A 44 6.16 -36.57 7.84
N LEU A 45 5.39 -37.65 7.60
CA LEU A 45 3.94 -37.62 7.38
C LEU A 45 3.49 -36.67 6.25
N VAL A 46 4.33 -36.49 5.22
CA VAL A 46 4.02 -35.75 4.01
C VAL A 46 3.43 -36.70 2.98
N GLU A 47 2.24 -36.37 2.48
CA GLU A 47 1.62 -37.09 1.38
C GLU A 47 2.34 -36.78 0.05
N VAL A 48 2.88 -37.81 -0.60
CA VAL A 48 3.56 -37.75 -1.90
C VAL A 48 2.67 -38.39 -2.95
N LYS A 49 2.38 -37.66 -4.02
CA LYS A 49 1.44 -38.05 -5.07
C LYS A 49 2.13 -38.15 -6.43
N ALA A 50 1.82 -39.18 -7.20
CA ALA A 50 2.22 -39.31 -8.59
C ALA A 50 1.01 -39.06 -9.50
N PHE A 51 1.20 -38.20 -10.50
CA PHE A 51 0.21 -37.86 -11.53
C PHE A 51 0.82 -38.07 -12.91
N GLN A 52 0.17 -38.81 -13.79
CA GLN A 52 0.64 -38.94 -15.18
C GLN A 52 0.74 -37.56 -15.85
N SER A 53 1.85 -37.30 -16.54
CA SER A 53 2.15 -35.99 -17.13
C SER A 53 1.04 -35.42 -18.00
N PRO A 54 0.37 -36.17 -18.89
CA PRO A 54 -0.69 -35.60 -19.73
C PRO A 54 -1.84 -34.95 -18.94
N ASN A 55 -2.27 -35.59 -17.84
CA ASN A 55 -3.35 -35.08 -17.00
C ASN A 55 -2.90 -33.82 -16.24
N MET A 56 -1.67 -33.84 -15.73
CA MET A 56 -1.12 -32.73 -14.98
C MET A 56 -0.76 -31.53 -15.88
N ASP A 57 -0.25 -31.76 -17.09
CA ASP A 57 0.06 -30.72 -18.08
C ASP A 57 -1.19 -29.94 -18.48
N GLU A 58 -2.29 -30.67 -18.74
CA GLU A 58 -3.58 -30.04 -19.03
C GLU A 58 -4.07 -29.22 -17.83
N TYR A 59 -3.98 -29.77 -16.62
CA TYR A 59 -4.35 -29.07 -15.40
C TYR A 59 -3.52 -27.80 -15.18
N ILE A 60 -2.18 -27.87 -15.24
CA ILE A 60 -1.27 -26.74 -15.05
C ILE A 60 -1.55 -25.66 -16.10
N ARG A 61 -1.76 -26.04 -17.37
CA ARG A 61 -2.11 -25.10 -18.45
C ARG A 61 -3.43 -24.38 -18.14
N ASN A 62 -4.47 -25.12 -17.77
CA ASN A 62 -5.76 -24.54 -17.43
C ASN A 62 -5.67 -23.59 -16.22
N ARG A 63 -4.92 -23.97 -15.17
CA ARG A 63 -4.66 -23.10 -14.01
C ARG A 63 -3.86 -21.86 -14.39
N TYR A 64 -2.88 -21.98 -15.28
CA TYR A 64 -2.12 -20.83 -15.76
C TYR A 64 -2.99 -19.84 -16.52
N ASP A 65 -3.83 -20.30 -17.44
CA ASP A 65 -4.75 -19.44 -18.18
C ASP A 65 -5.77 -18.77 -17.25
N GLU A 66 -6.25 -19.50 -16.25
CA GLU A 66 -7.11 -18.96 -15.20
C GLU A 66 -6.40 -17.89 -14.37
N SER A 67 -5.16 -18.15 -13.93
CA SER A 67 -4.31 -17.21 -13.22
C SER A 67 -4.13 -15.94 -14.04
N LYS A 68 -3.75 -16.07 -15.33
CA LYS A 68 -3.56 -14.97 -16.28
C LYS A 68 -4.81 -14.10 -16.40
N SER A 69 -5.99 -14.73 -16.52
CA SER A 69 -7.28 -14.03 -16.63
C SER A 69 -7.64 -13.29 -15.34
N ARG A 70 -7.54 -13.96 -14.19
CA ARG A 70 -7.82 -13.35 -12.86
C ARG A 70 -6.86 -12.22 -12.55
N PHE A 71 -5.58 -12.42 -12.86
CA PHE A 71 -4.53 -11.43 -12.67
C PHE A 71 -4.81 -10.19 -13.53
N LYS A 72 -5.04 -10.35 -14.84
CA LYS A 72 -5.37 -9.24 -15.75
C LYS A 72 -6.59 -8.43 -15.28
N ASN A 73 -7.64 -9.11 -14.82
CA ASN A 73 -8.83 -8.43 -14.31
C ASN A 73 -8.58 -7.69 -13.01
N THR A 74 -7.64 -8.17 -12.19
CA THR A 74 -7.28 -7.55 -10.90
C THR A 74 -6.27 -6.42 -11.11
N SER A 75 -5.34 -6.54 -12.06
CA SER A 75 -4.38 -5.49 -12.41
C SER A 75 -5.09 -4.25 -12.97
N LYS A 76 -6.16 -4.43 -13.75
CA LYS A 76 -7.04 -3.31 -14.17
C LYS A 76 -7.67 -2.55 -13.01
N LYS A 77 -8.06 -3.27 -11.95
CA LYS A 77 -8.61 -2.66 -10.74
C LYS A 77 -7.53 -1.92 -9.96
N ALA A 78 -6.33 -2.49 -9.89
CA ALA A 78 -5.18 -1.85 -9.28
C ALA A 78 -4.80 -0.58 -10.04
N ASP A 79 -4.76 -0.63 -11.37
CA ASP A 79 -4.52 0.51 -12.26
C ASP A 79 -5.51 1.66 -12.00
N THR A 80 -6.81 1.39 -12.00
CA THR A 80 -7.84 2.40 -11.68
C THR A 80 -7.66 3.00 -10.27
N LEU A 81 -7.20 2.18 -9.32
CA LEU A 81 -6.98 2.63 -7.94
C LEU A 81 -5.71 3.47 -7.82
N LEU A 82 -4.62 3.11 -8.49
CA LEU A 82 -3.38 3.89 -8.56
C LEU A 82 -3.62 5.23 -9.26
N ASP A 83 -4.43 5.25 -10.32
CA ASP A 83 -4.89 6.49 -10.96
C ASP A 83 -5.69 7.39 -10.00
N SER A 84 -6.50 6.77 -9.13
CA SER A 84 -7.26 7.50 -8.11
C SER A 84 -6.34 8.04 -7.01
N LEU A 85 -5.33 7.26 -6.60
CA LEU A 85 -4.28 7.69 -5.67
C LEU A 85 -3.51 8.89 -6.23
N ARG A 86 -3.09 8.83 -7.50
CA ARG A 86 -2.45 9.92 -8.22
C ARG A 86 -3.24 11.22 -8.18
N ARG A 87 -4.53 11.16 -8.53
CA ARG A 87 -5.42 12.33 -8.47
C ARG A 87 -5.55 12.90 -7.06
N ILE A 88 -5.54 12.03 -6.03
CA ILE A 88 -5.57 12.47 -4.64
C ILE A 88 -4.23 13.06 -4.20
N GLY A 89 -3.10 12.49 -4.63
CA GLY A 89 -1.75 13.03 -4.41
C GLY A 89 -1.64 14.46 -4.91
N ASN A 90 -1.95 14.69 -6.20
CA ASN A 90 -1.95 16.03 -6.80
C ASN A 90 -2.90 17.01 -6.08
N LYS A 91 -4.07 16.51 -5.64
CA LYS A 91 -5.02 17.31 -4.85
C LYS A 91 -4.46 17.65 -3.47
N LEU A 92 -3.76 16.72 -2.83
CA LEU A 92 -3.17 16.91 -1.51
C LEU A 92 -2.06 17.96 -1.57
N GLU A 93 -1.19 17.88 -2.58
CA GLU A 93 -0.14 18.87 -2.84
C GLU A 93 -0.74 20.27 -3.04
N SER A 94 -1.79 20.38 -3.86
CA SER A 94 -2.51 21.65 -4.05
C SER A 94 -3.13 22.20 -2.75
N ILE A 95 -3.71 21.33 -1.92
CA ILE A 95 -4.28 21.72 -0.62
C ILE A 95 -3.18 22.15 0.35
N GLU A 96 -2.04 21.46 0.36
CA GLU A 96 -0.88 21.76 1.20
C GLU A 96 -0.27 23.12 0.83
N SER A 97 -0.09 23.39 -0.46
CA SER A 97 0.32 24.71 -0.95
C SER A 97 -0.63 25.82 -0.47
N LYS A 98 -1.95 25.60 -0.63
CA LYS A 98 -2.97 26.54 -0.13
C LYS A 98 -2.95 26.70 1.39
N TYR A 99 -2.64 25.63 2.13
CA TYR A 99 -2.56 25.66 3.58
C TYR A 99 -1.41 26.57 4.04
N GLU A 100 -0.24 26.42 3.45
CA GLU A 100 0.92 27.27 3.74
C GLU A 100 0.67 28.73 3.31
N GLU A 101 0.04 28.98 2.16
CA GLU A 101 -0.34 30.34 1.73
C GLU A 101 -1.27 31.03 2.76
N VAL A 102 -2.33 30.33 3.20
CA VAL A 102 -3.31 30.90 4.14
C VAL A 102 -2.67 31.11 5.52
N LYS A 103 -1.75 30.24 5.92
CA LYS A 103 -0.97 30.35 7.15
C LYS A 103 -0.01 31.55 7.11
N GLU A 104 0.74 31.73 6.02
CA GLU A 104 1.62 32.90 5.81
C GLU A 104 0.80 34.20 5.76
N ARG A 105 -0.35 34.20 5.09
CA ARG A 105 -1.26 35.35 5.05
C ARG A 105 -1.73 35.72 6.45
N LYS A 106 -2.11 34.73 7.28
CA LYS A 106 -2.48 34.96 8.69
C LYS A 106 -1.31 35.55 9.48
N GLU A 107 -0.11 35.03 9.32
CA GLU A 107 1.10 35.56 9.97
C GLU A 107 1.40 37.00 9.53
N THR A 108 1.24 37.30 8.25
CA THR A 108 1.41 38.64 7.68
C THR A 108 0.38 39.63 8.25
N ILE A 109 -0.90 39.23 8.35
CA ILE A 109 -1.95 40.03 8.97
C ILE A 109 -1.61 40.30 10.44
N MET A 110 -1.19 39.27 11.18
CA MET A 110 -0.78 39.40 12.58
C MET A 110 0.46 40.29 12.75
N ALA A 111 1.44 40.19 11.86
CA ALA A 111 2.65 41.02 11.89
C ALA A 111 2.35 42.47 11.54
N LYS A 112 1.47 42.71 10.55
CA LYS A 112 0.98 44.06 10.22
C LYS A 112 0.23 44.65 11.40
N TYR A 113 -0.68 43.90 12.01
CA TYR A 113 -1.39 44.33 13.22
C TYR A 113 -0.43 44.71 14.33
N LYS A 114 0.58 43.88 14.63
CA LYS A 114 1.63 44.20 15.62
C LYS A 114 2.42 45.45 15.25
N ARG A 115 2.80 45.62 13.98
CA ARG A 115 3.53 46.81 13.51
C ARG A 115 2.67 48.07 13.66
N ASP A 116 1.42 47.99 13.26
CA ASP A 116 0.46 49.09 13.37
C ASP A 116 0.20 49.44 14.84
N LEU A 117 0.18 48.44 15.74
CA LEU A 117 0.12 48.64 17.20
C LEU A 117 1.36 49.39 17.73
N MET A 118 2.53 49.15 17.14
CA MET A 118 3.81 49.69 17.60
C MET A 118 4.26 50.98 16.88
N SER A 119 3.53 51.45 15.86
CA SER A 119 3.97 52.62 15.07
C SER A 119 3.66 53.96 15.76
N ASP A 120 4.65 54.87 15.81
CA ASP A 120 4.54 56.22 16.40
C ASP A 120 3.54 57.14 15.68
N LYS A 121 3.04 56.75 14.51
CA LYS A 121 1.93 57.45 13.85
C LYS A 121 0.70 57.24 14.72
N ARG A 122 0.38 58.26 15.54
CA ARG A 122 -0.87 58.36 16.30
C ARG A 122 -2.00 58.49 15.28
N PRO A 123 -2.83 57.46 15.02
CA PRO A 123 -4.13 57.75 14.44
C PRO A 123 -4.83 58.69 15.43
N ALA A 124 -5.35 59.83 14.95
CA ALA A 124 -6.33 60.59 15.71
C ALA A 124 -7.59 59.73 15.75
N GLY A 125 -7.64 58.78 16.69
CA GLY A 125 -8.72 57.82 16.82
C GLY A 125 -9.92 58.51 17.44
N ASN A 126 -10.83 59.01 16.61
CA ASN A 126 -12.18 59.38 17.05
C ASN A 126 -12.97 58.08 17.27
N ALA A 127 -12.71 57.36 18.37
CA ALA A 127 -13.58 56.24 18.75
C ALA A 127 -14.91 56.79 19.27
N SER A 128 -16.01 56.16 18.90
CA SER A 128 -17.36 56.49 19.34
C SER A 128 -17.82 55.53 20.43
N SER A 129 -18.88 55.90 21.14
CA SER A 129 -19.55 54.97 22.06
C SER A 129 -20.01 53.72 21.31
N GLY A 130 -19.67 52.54 21.82
CA GLY A 130 -19.91 51.23 21.23
C GLY A 130 -18.71 50.63 20.51
N ASP A 131 -17.70 51.44 20.15
CA ASP A 131 -16.53 50.93 19.42
C ASP A 131 -15.66 50.02 20.31
N LYS A 132 -15.10 48.95 19.74
CA LYS A 132 -14.01 48.21 20.38
C LYS A 132 -12.64 48.80 20.06
N VAL A 133 -11.85 49.05 21.10
CA VAL A 133 -10.50 49.60 21.01
C VAL A 133 -9.47 48.67 21.65
N ALA A 134 -8.27 48.58 21.06
CA ALA A 134 -7.14 47.87 21.64
C ALA A 134 -6.08 48.87 22.14
N ALA A 135 -5.54 48.63 23.35
CA ALA A 135 -4.50 49.46 23.93
C ALA A 135 -3.12 49.15 23.32
N ARG A 136 -2.41 50.16 22.81
CA ARG A 136 -1.05 50.06 22.27
C ARG A 136 0.00 49.94 23.37
N THR A 137 -0.15 50.74 24.42
CA THR A 137 0.68 50.72 25.62
C THR A 137 -0.22 50.50 26.84
N PRO A 138 0.32 50.09 28.00
CA PRO A 138 -0.51 49.95 29.20
C PRO A 138 -1.22 51.27 29.55
N VAL A 139 -2.55 51.25 29.56
CA VAL A 139 -3.41 52.40 29.85
C VAL A 139 -3.94 52.30 31.27
N THR A 140 -3.84 53.39 32.04
CA THR A 140 -4.48 53.47 33.37
C THR A 140 -5.93 53.90 33.23
N LEU A 141 -6.84 53.17 33.85
CA LEU A 141 -8.26 53.53 33.97
C LEU A 141 -8.52 54.30 35.27
N ARG A 142 -9.41 55.30 35.21
CA ARG A 142 -9.72 56.21 36.31
C ARG A 142 -11.22 56.32 36.58
N GLU A 143 -11.58 56.74 37.79
CA GLU A 143 -12.99 56.86 38.20
C GLU A 143 -13.72 57.99 37.45
N ARG A 144 -13.02 59.09 37.17
CA ARG A 144 -13.54 60.29 36.50
C ARG A 144 -12.69 60.69 35.29
N PRO A 145 -13.25 61.48 34.33
CA PRO A 145 -12.54 61.92 33.13
C PRO A 145 -11.55 63.06 33.44
N GLU A 146 -10.59 62.81 34.31
CA GLU A 146 -9.52 63.73 34.70
C GLU A 146 -8.27 62.96 35.18
N PHE A 147 -7.08 63.48 34.89
CA PHE A 147 -5.83 62.79 35.21
C PHE A 147 -5.51 62.70 36.71
N SER A 148 -6.18 63.51 37.54
CA SER A 148 -6.04 63.52 38.99
C SER A 148 -6.97 62.53 39.71
N SER A 149 -7.93 61.92 39.02
CA SER A 149 -8.89 60.98 39.62
C SER A 149 -8.24 59.65 40.01
N ASP A 150 -8.79 59.02 41.04
CA ASP A 150 -8.37 57.70 41.53
C ASP A 150 -8.36 56.65 40.41
N LYS A 151 -7.38 55.74 40.49
CA LYS A 151 -7.23 54.65 39.52
C LYS A 151 -8.24 53.57 39.82
N THR A 152 -8.98 53.14 38.81
CA THR A 152 -9.94 52.02 38.92
C THR A 152 -9.39 50.72 38.35
N GLY A 153 -8.34 50.79 37.53
CA GLY A 153 -7.72 49.61 36.93
C GLY A 153 -6.70 50.00 35.85
N GLY A 154 -6.42 49.06 34.96
CA GLY A 154 -5.59 49.28 33.79
C GLY A 154 -5.88 48.29 32.68
N ILE A 155 -5.45 48.64 31.48
CA ILE A 155 -5.53 47.83 30.26
C ILE A 155 -4.09 47.59 29.83
N LEU A 156 -3.65 46.35 29.67
CA LEU A 156 -2.30 46.05 29.20
C LEU A 156 -2.18 46.26 27.68
N SER A 157 -0.96 46.33 27.17
CA SER A 157 -0.73 46.40 25.73
C SER A 157 -1.30 45.15 25.05
N GLY A 158 -2.18 45.35 24.07
CA GLY A 158 -2.90 44.29 23.34
C GLY A 158 -4.28 43.95 23.89
N ASP A 159 -4.63 44.38 25.11
CA ASP A 159 -5.96 44.14 25.67
C ASP A 159 -7.02 44.98 24.92
N VAL A 160 -8.22 44.40 24.78
CA VAL A 160 -9.36 45.00 24.09
C VAL A 160 -10.39 45.50 25.11
N ALA A 161 -10.97 46.67 24.86
CA ALA A 161 -12.05 47.25 25.66
C ALA A 161 -13.11 47.90 24.78
N GLU A 162 -14.35 47.93 25.27
CA GLU A 162 -15.48 48.61 24.66
C GLU A 162 -15.53 50.07 25.13
N VAL A 163 -15.71 51.02 24.21
CA VAL A 163 -15.93 52.43 24.54
C VAL A 163 -17.37 52.60 25.02
N VAL A 164 -17.58 52.77 26.32
CA VAL A 164 -18.89 52.97 26.94
C VAL A 164 -19.41 54.39 26.74
N SER A 165 -18.52 55.38 26.78
CA SER A 165 -18.88 56.79 26.57
C SER A 165 -17.65 57.63 26.26
N VAL A 166 -17.86 58.77 25.59
CA VAL A 166 -16.81 59.72 25.22
C VAL A 166 -17.16 61.09 25.78
N GLU A 167 -16.21 61.75 26.45
CA GLU A 167 -16.38 63.09 27.00
C GLU A 167 -15.27 64.02 26.49
N GLU A 168 -15.65 65.03 25.72
CA GLU A 168 -14.74 66.06 25.22
C GLU A 168 -14.57 67.16 26.28
N LYS A 169 -13.32 67.39 26.72
CA LYS A 169 -12.96 68.52 27.58
C LYS A 169 -12.06 69.50 26.82
N SER A 170 -11.93 70.71 27.35
CA SER A 170 -11.16 71.80 26.73
C SER A 170 -9.69 71.48 26.42
N VAL A 171 -9.11 70.49 27.11
CA VAL A 171 -7.69 70.11 26.97
C VAL A 171 -7.53 68.71 26.36
N ASN A 172 -8.53 67.83 26.48
CA ASN A 172 -8.41 66.44 26.04
C ASN A 172 -9.78 65.75 25.94
N THR A 173 -9.88 64.67 25.16
CA THR A 173 -11.06 63.79 25.14
C THR A 173 -10.80 62.57 26.02
N PHE A 174 -11.76 62.24 26.88
CA PHE A 174 -11.71 61.08 27.76
C PHE A 174 -12.66 59.99 27.25
N TYR A 175 -12.19 58.75 27.32
CA TYR A 175 -12.91 57.56 26.89
C TYR A 175 -13.19 56.72 28.11
N LYS A 176 -14.46 56.45 28.38
CA LYS A 176 -14.86 55.46 29.38
C LYS A 176 -14.79 54.11 28.71
N LEU A 177 -13.91 53.26 29.19
CA LEU A 177 -13.68 51.93 28.64
C LEU A 177 -14.26 50.88 29.59
N LYS A 178 -14.76 49.79 29.01
CA LYS A 178 -15.14 48.56 29.70
C LYS A 178 -14.30 47.40 29.16
N THR A 179 -13.47 46.83 30.01
CA THR A 179 -12.61 45.68 29.67
C THR A 179 -13.40 44.36 29.68
N GLU A 180 -12.82 43.30 29.09
CA GLU A 180 -13.46 41.97 29.03
C GLU A 180 -13.74 41.37 30.42
N ASP A 181 -12.90 41.66 31.42
CA ASP A 181 -13.08 41.24 32.82
C ASP A 181 -14.13 42.08 33.58
N GLY A 182 -14.74 43.06 32.91
CA GLY A 182 -15.83 43.88 33.44
C GLY A 182 -15.40 45.15 34.17
N ASN A 183 -14.10 45.46 34.24
CA ASN A 183 -13.63 46.73 34.82
C ASN A 183 -14.05 47.90 33.95
N VAL A 184 -14.44 49.00 34.59
CA VAL A 184 -14.88 50.22 33.91
C VAL A 184 -14.10 51.42 34.43
N GLY A 185 -13.60 52.26 33.53
CA GLY A 185 -12.98 53.51 33.91
C GLY A 185 -12.60 54.39 32.73
N TRP A 186 -12.21 55.63 33.03
CA TRP A 186 -11.87 56.66 32.07
C TRP A 186 -10.37 56.68 31.77
N THR A 187 -10.03 56.95 30.51
CA THR A 187 -8.66 57.27 30.07
C THR A 187 -8.66 58.49 29.16
N GLY A 188 -7.64 59.34 29.28
CA GLY A 188 -7.40 60.47 28.38
C GLY A 188 -6.33 60.20 27.31
N TYR A 189 -5.82 58.98 27.19
CA TYR A 189 -4.72 58.65 26.28
C TYR A 189 -5.24 58.02 24.97
N ILE A 190 -5.68 58.88 24.04
CA ILE A 190 -6.29 58.50 22.75
C ILE A 190 -5.27 57.92 21.77
N GLY A 191 -4.04 58.43 21.80
CA GLY A 191 -2.96 58.00 20.90
C GLY A 191 -2.56 56.53 21.08
N ASP A 192 -3.05 55.91 22.15
CA ASP A 192 -2.83 54.51 22.51
C ASP A 192 -4.02 53.60 22.18
N LEU A 193 -5.12 54.10 21.62
CA LEU A 193 -6.31 53.30 21.28
C LEU A 193 -6.47 53.14 19.76
N MET A 194 -6.53 51.90 19.27
CA MET A 194 -6.78 51.60 17.85
C MET A 194 -8.13 50.92 17.66
N ASN A 195 -8.84 51.25 16.56
CA ASN A 195 -10.05 50.54 16.16
C ASN A 195 -9.70 49.06 15.87
N TYR A 196 -10.20 48.17 16.74
CA TYR A 196 -9.85 46.75 16.73
C TYR A 196 -10.74 45.94 15.77
N GLU A 197 -11.97 46.38 15.52
CA GLU A 197 -12.97 45.63 14.76
C GLU A 197 -12.50 45.27 13.36
N ARG A 198 -11.84 46.23 12.68
CA ARG A 198 -11.31 46.01 11.34
C ARG A 198 -10.24 44.90 11.27
N PHE A 199 -9.47 44.73 12.36
CA PHE A 199 -8.46 43.68 12.46
C PHE A 199 -9.05 42.36 12.99
N GLU A 200 -10.04 42.44 13.88
CA GLU A 200 -10.75 41.27 14.41
C GLU A 200 -11.40 40.47 13.28
N ASP A 201 -12.01 41.16 12.31
CA ASP A 201 -12.60 40.55 11.12
C ASP A 201 -11.58 39.83 10.24
N ASP A 202 -10.44 40.48 9.94
CA ASP A 202 -9.37 39.90 9.12
C ASP A 202 -8.71 38.69 9.83
N ILE A 203 -8.50 38.77 11.15
CA ILE A 203 -7.94 37.68 11.96
C ILE A 203 -8.93 36.52 12.07
N ARG A 204 -10.22 36.80 12.29
CA ARG A 204 -11.27 35.79 12.36
C ARG A 204 -11.43 35.09 11.02
N SER A 205 -11.55 35.85 9.93
CA SER A 205 -11.66 35.31 8.57
C SER A 205 -10.45 34.44 8.21
N SER A 206 -9.23 34.90 8.51
CA SER A 206 -8.03 34.08 8.24
C SER A 206 -7.96 32.82 9.12
N LYS A 207 -8.39 32.87 10.38
CA LYS A 207 -8.50 31.66 11.23
C LYS A 207 -9.49 30.65 10.67
N GLU A 208 -10.67 31.10 10.24
CA GLU A 208 -11.68 30.25 9.61
C GLU A 208 -11.13 29.60 8.32
N MET A 209 -10.47 30.38 7.47
CA MET A 209 -9.82 29.86 6.27
C MET A 209 -8.76 28.78 6.58
N VAL A 210 -7.93 28.99 7.62
CA VAL A 210 -6.93 27.98 8.03
C VAL A 210 -7.61 26.68 8.46
N GLU A 211 -8.66 26.76 9.28
CA GLU A 211 -9.36 25.55 9.77
C GLU A 211 -10.10 24.81 8.65
N ASP A 212 -10.70 25.54 7.70
CA ASP A 212 -11.36 24.95 6.53
C ASP A 212 -10.36 24.20 5.63
N VAL A 213 -9.21 24.82 5.33
CA VAL A 213 -8.16 24.18 4.52
C VAL A 213 -7.55 22.99 5.25
N LYS A 214 -7.31 23.10 6.56
CA LYS A 214 -6.84 21.99 7.41
C LYS A 214 -7.81 20.81 7.40
N LYS A 215 -9.12 21.07 7.49
CA LYS A 215 -10.14 20.02 7.40
C LYS A 215 -10.12 19.34 6.03
N ALA A 216 -9.98 20.10 4.95
CA ALA A 216 -9.84 19.54 3.60
C ALA A 216 -8.58 18.68 3.46
N TYR A 217 -7.44 19.13 4.01
CA TYR A 217 -6.19 18.39 4.04
C TYR A 217 -6.34 17.04 4.77
N MET A 218 -6.88 17.05 5.99
CA MET A 218 -7.09 15.83 6.77
C MET A 218 -8.05 14.85 6.07
N SER A 219 -9.09 15.37 5.41
CA SER A 219 -10.02 14.56 4.63
C SER A 219 -9.34 13.93 3.41
N ALA A 220 -8.48 14.66 2.70
CA ALA A 220 -7.74 14.14 1.56
C ALA A 220 -6.73 13.06 2.00
N LYS A 221 -5.97 13.33 3.07
CA LYS A 221 -5.01 12.38 3.67
C LYS A 221 -5.67 11.08 4.12
N LYS A 222 -6.84 11.14 4.76
CA LYS A 222 -7.62 9.95 5.13
C LYS A 222 -8.07 9.15 3.90
N SER A 223 -8.54 9.84 2.85
CA SER A 223 -8.94 9.17 1.60
C SER A 223 -7.75 8.47 0.93
N MET A 224 -6.58 9.10 0.93
CA MET A 224 -5.34 8.51 0.42
C MET A 224 -4.98 7.22 1.17
N SER A 225 -4.93 7.27 2.51
CA SER A 225 -4.65 6.09 3.35
C SER A 225 -5.63 4.94 3.11
N ASN A 226 -6.93 5.23 2.98
CA ASN A 226 -7.93 4.20 2.65
C ASN A 226 -7.71 3.58 1.25
N MET A 227 -7.14 4.33 0.30
CA MET A 227 -6.83 3.82 -1.03
C MET A 227 -5.54 3.01 -1.05
N GLU A 228 -4.53 3.39 -0.25
CA GLU A 228 -3.31 2.60 -0.04
C GLU A 228 -3.65 1.20 0.51
N GLU A 229 -4.46 1.12 1.57
CA GLU A 229 -4.91 -0.17 2.14
C GLU A 229 -5.67 -1.03 1.11
N ARG A 230 -6.42 -0.40 0.22
CA ARG A 230 -7.12 -1.12 -0.86
C ARG A 230 -6.16 -1.60 -1.95
N ALA A 231 -5.09 -0.86 -2.22
CA ALA A 231 -4.08 -1.22 -3.20
C ALA A 231 -3.28 -2.42 -2.69
N GLU A 232 -2.84 -2.38 -1.43
CA GLU A 232 -2.18 -3.48 -0.73
C GLU A 232 -3.02 -4.77 -0.83
N LYS A 233 -4.31 -4.72 -0.49
CA LYS A 233 -5.23 -5.86 -0.62
C LYS A 233 -5.40 -6.37 -2.05
N LEU A 234 -5.25 -5.52 -3.06
CA LEU A 234 -5.26 -5.94 -4.46
C LEU A 234 -3.94 -6.62 -4.84
N PHE A 235 -2.81 -6.13 -4.34
CA PHE A 235 -1.51 -6.72 -4.55
C PHE A 235 -1.37 -8.09 -3.88
N GLU A 236 -1.84 -8.26 -2.65
CA GLU A 236 -1.95 -9.57 -2.00
C GLU A 236 -2.75 -10.58 -2.85
N ARG A 237 -3.83 -10.11 -3.50
CA ARG A 237 -4.62 -10.95 -4.41
C ARG A 237 -3.86 -11.28 -5.69
N LEU A 238 -3.17 -10.32 -6.28
CA LEU A 238 -2.35 -10.52 -7.47
C LEU A 238 -1.22 -11.52 -7.20
N GLU A 239 -0.54 -11.36 -6.06
CA GLU A 239 0.46 -12.27 -5.52
C GLU A 239 -0.10 -13.69 -5.41
N SER A 240 -1.30 -13.82 -4.81
CA SER A 240 -1.96 -15.12 -4.64
C SER A 240 -2.27 -15.86 -5.95
N TYR A 241 -2.33 -15.17 -7.09
CA TYR A 241 -2.54 -15.82 -8.40
C TYR A 241 -1.24 -16.34 -9.02
N ARG A 242 -0.08 -15.81 -8.61
CA ARG A 242 1.24 -16.23 -9.10
C ARG A 242 1.95 -17.18 -8.15
N GLY A 243 1.58 -17.18 -6.87
CA GLY A 243 2.12 -18.08 -5.86
C GLY A 243 1.80 -19.55 -6.11
N GLN A 244 2.68 -20.43 -5.63
CA GLN A 244 2.59 -21.88 -5.82
C GLN A 244 1.28 -22.46 -5.29
N LYS A 245 0.78 -21.93 -4.16
CA LYS A 245 -0.52 -22.28 -3.56
C LYS A 245 -1.69 -22.23 -4.54
N PHE A 246 -1.65 -21.34 -5.54
CA PHE A 246 -2.66 -21.29 -6.59
C PHE A 246 -2.68 -22.59 -7.41
N TYR A 247 -1.52 -23.12 -7.76
CA TYR A 247 -1.37 -24.31 -8.61
C TYR A 247 -1.61 -25.61 -7.86
N PHE A 248 -1.54 -25.60 -6.52
CA PHE A 248 -1.82 -26.77 -5.68
C PHE A 248 -3.28 -26.87 -5.25
N LYS A 249 -4.11 -25.90 -5.65
CA LYS A 249 -5.53 -25.89 -5.29
C LYS A 249 -6.34 -26.79 -6.23
N ALA A 250 -7.01 -27.78 -5.66
CA ALA A 250 -7.86 -28.72 -6.40
C ALA A 250 -7.08 -29.47 -7.49
N LEU A 251 -5.95 -30.07 -7.10
CA LEU A 251 -5.23 -31.04 -7.93
C LEU A 251 -6.20 -32.16 -8.39
N PRO A 252 -5.95 -32.77 -9.56
CA PRO A 252 -6.70 -33.96 -9.99
C PRO A 252 -6.54 -35.11 -8.97
N SER A 253 -7.24 -36.23 -9.19
CA SER A 253 -6.98 -37.43 -8.40
C SER A 253 -5.60 -38.00 -8.78
N PRO A 254 -4.76 -38.38 -7.81
CA PRO A 254 -3.47 -38.98 -8.10
C PRO A 254 -3.65 -40.39 -8.64
N ASP A 255 -2.72 -40.83 -9.49
CA ASP A 255 -2.65 -42.21 -9.98
C ASP A 255 -2.13 -43.13 -8.87
N ASN A 256 -1.15 -42.63 -8.10
CA ASN A 256 -0.62 -43.29 -6.91
C ASN A 256 -0.28 -42.27 -5.83
N SER A 257 -0.33 -42.69 -4.57
CA SER A 257 0.03 -41.86 -3.42
C SER A 257 0.71 -42.70 -2.35
N ASP A 258 1.64 -42.10 -1.63
CA ASP A 258 2.33 -42.65 -0.47
C ASP A 258 2.49 -41.55 0.59
N GLU A 259 2.80 -41.94 1.82
CA GLU A 259 3.08 -41.00 2.91
C GLU A 259 4.51 -41.22 3.40
N THR A 260 5.27 -40.14 3.56
CA THR A 260 6.64 -40.25 4.06
C THR A 260 6.68 -40.77 5.49
N ASP A 261 7.68 -41.59 5.81
CA ASP A 261 7.95 -42.03 7.18
C ASP A 261 8.50 -40.91 8.10
N SER A 262 8.92 -41.25 9.32
CA SER A 262 9.47 -40.26 10.27
C SER A 262 10.77 -39.59 9.83
N ASP A 263 11.50 -40.23 8.91
CA ASP A 263 12.76 -39.75 8.35
C ASP A 263 12.52 -39.04 7.00
N GLY A 264 11.25 -38.80 6.64
CA GLY A 264 10.86 -38.15 5.39
C GLY A 264 10.99 -39.04 4.15
N LYS A 265 11.17 -40.36 4.28
CA LYS A 265 11.35 -41.28 3.14
C LYS A 265 10.02 -41.78 2.59
N TYR A 266 9.92 -41.95 1.28
CA TYR A 266 8.74 -42.49 0.59
C TYR A 266 9.11 -43.53 -0.48
N GLU A 267 8.15 -44.39 -0.84
CA GLU A 267 8.23 -45.36 -1.94
C GLU A 267 6.90 -45.42 -2.73
N LEU A 268 6.92 -44.91 -3.96
CA LEU A 268 5.79 -44.95 -4.89
C LEU A 268 6.02 -46.01 -5.97
N THR A 269 5.04 -46.88 -6.19
CA THR A 269 5.01 -47.77 -7.37
C THR A 269 4.25 -47.08 -8.49
N VAL A 270 4.83 -47.04 -9.69
CA VAL A 270 4.27 -46.38 -10.88
C VAL A 270 4.45 -47.24 -12.12
N GLU A 271 3.69 -46.97 -13.18
CA GLU A 271 3.87 -47.67 -14.45
C GLU A 271 5.21 -47.30 -15.11
N GLY A 272 6.01 -48.30 -15.49
CA GLY A 272 7.30 -48.09 -16.13
C GLY A 272 7.20 -47.50 -17.53
N GLY A 273 8.07 -46.57 -17.86
CA GLY A 273 8.13 -45.87 -19.16
C GLY A 273 7.14 -44.71 -19.30
N VAL A 274 6.28 -44.48 -18.30
CA VAL A 274 5.33 -43.36 -18.27
C VAL A 274 5.93 -42.17 -17.51
N SER A 275 5.68 -40.95 -18.01
CA SER A 275 6.09 -39.72 -17.34
C SER A 275 5.07 -39.31 -16.28
N TYR A 276 5.56 -38.90 -15.12
CA TYR A 276 4.77 -38.50 -13.96
C TYR A 276 5.26 -37.17 -13.38
N TYR A 277 4.35 -36.37 -12.84
CA TYR A 277 4.66 -35.36 -11.85
C TYR A 277 4.54 -35.95 -10.45
N VAL A 278 5.63 -35.88 -9.70
CA VAL A 278 5.67 -36.19 -8.27
C VAL A 278 5.43 -34.89 -7.50
N VAL A 279 4.39 -34.87 -6.69
CA VAL A 279 3.87 -33.69 -6.02
C VAL A 279 3.80 -33.94 -4.52
N ALA A 280 4.26 -32.98 -3.73
CA ALA A 280 4.14 -33.00 -2.28
C ALA A 280 3.83 -31.60 -1.76
N HIS A 281 3.16 -31.53 -0.61
CA HIS A 281 2.91 -30.29 0.11
C HIS A 281 3.08 -30.53 1.61
N ALA A 282 3.86 -29.67 2.26
CA ALA A 282 4.06 -29.71 3.69
C ALA A 282 3.92 -28.31 4.29
N SER A 283 3.56 -28.24 5.56
CA SER A 283 3.63 -27.01 6.32
C SER A 283 4.30 -27.21 7.67
N ARG A 284 4.88 -26.14 8.18
CA ARG A 284 5.61 -26.13 9.46
C ARG A 284 5.23 -24.87 10.22
N SER A 285 4.91 -25.03 11.51
CA SER A 285 4.77 -23.88 12.40
C SER A 285 6.15 -23.41 12.86
N THR A 286 6.40 -22.12 12.73
CA THR A 286 7.54 -21.40 13.29
C THR A 286 7.07 -20.50 14.44
N GLY A 287 7.99 -19.99 15.25
CA GLY A 287 7.64 -19.05 16.33
C GLY A 287 7.00 -17.75 15.82
N VAL A 288 7.09 -17.46 14.52
CA VAL A 288 6.57 -16.23 13.89
C VAL A 288 5.42 -16.49 12.91
N GLY A 289 5.10 -17.74 12.59
CA GLY A 289 4.03 -18.06 11.63
C GLY A 289 3.97 -19.51 11.16
N GLU A 290 3.46 -19.71 9.95
CA GLU A 290 3.40 -21.00 9.27
C GLU A 290 4.14 -20.89 7.93
N GLU A 291 5.13 -21.75 7.72
CA GLU A 291 5.82 -21.91 6.45
C GLU A 291 5.12 -23.00 5.63
N GLN A 292 4.95 -22.77 4.33
CA GLN A 292 4.35 -23.74 3.40
C GLN A 292 5.35 -24.09 2.30
N TYR A 293 5.45 -25.37 1.97
CA TYR A 293 6.39 -25.89 0.98
C TYR A 293 5.63 -26.70 -0.07
N PHE A 294 5.95 -26.47 -1.34
CA PHE A 294 5.26 -27.08 -2.48
C PHE A 294 6.27 -27.67 -3.46
N TRP A 295 6.22 -28.99 -3.68
CA TRP A 295 7.09 -29.67 -4.64
C TRP A 295 6.27 -30.23 -5.80
N MET A 296 6.76 -30.05 -7.02
CA MET A 296 6.17 -30.60 -8.24
C MET A 296 7.29 -30.86 -9.25
N VAL A 297 7.66 -32.12 -9.42
CA VAL A 297 8.82 -32.54 -10.22
C VAL A 297 8.39 -33.59 -11.24
N GLU A 298 8.60 -33.31 -12.52
CA GLU A 298 8.38 -34.30 -13.57
C GLU A 298 9.51 -35.34 -13.60
N THR A 299 9.16 -36.61 -13.77
CA THR A 299 10.08 -37.73 -13.78
C THR A 299 9.53 -38.90 -14.60
N THR A 300 10.42 -39.73 -15.12
CA THR A 300 10.09 -41.02 -15.74
C THR A 300 10.93 -42.10 -15.09
N VAL A 301 10.34 -43.27 -14.83
CA VAL A 301 11.03 -44.46 -14.32
C VAL A 301 10.89 -45.57 -15.35
N GLU A 302 11.99 -46.22 -15.69
CA GLU A 302 11.94 -47.41 -16.54
C GLU A 302 11.32 -48.60 -15.80
N GLY A 303 10.72 -49.52 -16.55
CA GLY A 303 10.20 -50.76 -16.01
C GLY A 303 11.24 -51.58 -15.23
N ASP A 304 10.81 -52.17 -14.12
CA ASP A 304 11.65 -52.97 -13.21
C ASP A 304 12.87 -52.21 -12.65
N LYS A 305 12.86 -50.87 -12.71
CA LYS A 305 13.90 -50.01 -12.13
C LYS A 305 13.39 -49.28 -10.89
N VAL A 306 14.34 -48.95 -10.04
CA VAL A 306 14.17 -48.01 -8.93
C VAL A 306 14.84 -46.70 -9.33
N LYS A 307 14.14 -45.59 -9.18
CA LYS A 307 14.68 -44.25 -9.38
C LYS A 307 14.57 -43.45 -8.10
N GLU A 308 15.70 -42.92 -7.67
CA GLU A 308 15.76 -42.00 -6.55
C GLU A 308 15.34 -40.59 -6.98
N LEU A 309 14.42 -39.96 -6.24
CA LEU A 309 13.94 -38.61 -6.46
C LEU A 309 13.73 -37.92 -5.11
N ASN A 310 14.65 -37.05 -4.73
CA ASN A 310 14.51 -36.28 -3.50
C ASN A 310 13.74 -34.97 -3.75
N LEU A 311 12.75 -34.69 -2.90
CA LEU A 311 11.93 -33.48 -2.93
C LEU A 311 12.49 -32.48 -1.91
N ALA A 312 13.46 -31.70 -2.38
CA ALA A 312 14.18 -30.70 -1.58
C ALA A 312 13.81 -29.28 -2.01
N ASN A 313 13.84 -28.32 -1.08
CA ASN A 313 13.40 -26.96 -1.37
C ASN A 313 14.42 -26.14 -2.22
N ASP A 314 15.68 -26.57 -2.28
CA ASP A 314 16.68 -26.05 -3.23
C ASP A 314 16.34 -26.42 -4.69
N LYS A 315 15.43 -27.37 -4.88
CA LYS A 315 14.80 -27.74 -6.15
C LYS A 315 13.34 -27.25 -6.25
N LEU A 316 12.91 -26.30 -5.40
CA LEU A 316 11.60 -25.64 -5.52
C LEU A 316 11.46 -25.09 -6.95
N GLY A 317 10.55 -25.67 -7.74
CA GLY A 317 10.23 -25.17 -9.08
C GLY A 317 11.08 -25.72 -10.23
N SER A 318 11.73 -26.89 -10.09
CA SER A 318 12.47 -27.44 -11.22
C SER A 318 11.59 -27.84 -12.43
N LEU A 319 10.26 -28.02 -12.29
CA LEU A 319 9.40 -28.39 -13.43
C LEU A 319 7.93 -27.93 -13.46
N ALA A 320 7.41 -27.26 -12.42
CA ALA A 320 6.51 -26.14 -12.75
C ALA A 320 7.45 -25.10 -13.38
N GLU A 321 7.75 -25.24 -14.70
CA GLU A 321 8.73 -24.43 -15.43
C GLU A 321 8.71 -23.01 -14.86
N LYS A 322 9.86 -22.32 -14.72
CA LYS A 322 9.93 -20.86 -14.42
C LYS A 322 8.95 -19.98 -15.25
N LYS A 323 8.28 -20.57 -16.24
CA LYS A 323 7.14 -20.09 -17.02
C LYS A 323 5.80 -19.97 -16.25
N TYR A 324 5.47 -20.86 -15.31
CA TYR A 324 4.10 -20.99 -14.78
C TYR A 324 3.90 -20.30 -13.44
N ALA A 325 4.65 -20.62 -12.39
CA ALA A 325 4.57 -19.95 -11.08
C ALA A 325 5.83 -19.09 -10.85
N LEU A 326 5.71 -18.04 -10.04
CA LEU A 326 6.89 -17.31 -9.58
C LEU A 326 7.51 -18.04 -8.39
N SER A 327 8.84 -17.98 -8.27
CA SER A 327 9.51 -18.38 -7.02
C SER A 327 9.17 -17.38 -5.93
N GLU A 328 9.24 -17.77 -4.66
CA GLU A 328 9.04 -16.84 -3.54
C GLU A 328 9.99 -15.63 -3.60
N ARG A 329 11.25 -15.86 -4.01
CA ARG A 329 12.22 -14.78 -4.23
C ARG A 329 11.75 -13.80 -5.30
N THR A 330 11.37 -14.31 -6.47
CA THR A 330 10.88 -13.47 -7.57
C THR A 330 9.58 -12.76 -7.19
N LEU A 331 8.70 -13.42 -6.44
CA LEU A 331 7.44 -12.84 -5.94
C LEU A 331 7.70 -11.68 -4.97
N SER A 332 8.71 -11.81 -4.10
CA SER A 332 9.16 -10.73 -3.21
C SER A 332 9.65 -9.52 -4.00
N THR A 333 10.50 -9.71 -5.02
CA THR A 333 10.95 -8.60 -5.89
C THR A 333 9.77 -7.95 -6.61
N VAL A 334 8.84 -8.75 -7.13
CA VAL A 334 7.64 -8.24 -7.78
C VAL A 334 6.77 -7.41 -6.82
N LYS A 335 6.67 -7.85 -5.56
CA LYS A 335 5.97 -7.11 -4.50
C LYS A 335 6.63 -5.78 -4.21
N GLU A 336 7.95 -5.72 -4.10
CA GLU A 336 8.70 -4.47 -3.91
C GLU A 336 8.43 -3.47 -5.05
N ILE A 337 8.35 -3.95 -6.29
CA ILE A 337 7.98 -3.10 -7.45
C ILE A 337 6.55 -2.57 -7.31
N TRP A 338 5.60 -3.41 -6.88
CA TRP A 338 4.21 -3.00 -6.71
C TRP A 338 4.02 -2.02 -5.54
N ASP A 339 4.76 -2.22 -4.45
CA ASP A 339 4.77 -1.29 -3.32
C ASP A 339 5.38 0.07 -3.75
N SER A 340 6.44 0.03 -4.56
CA SER A 340 7.03 1.24 -5.17
C SER A 340 6.04 1.96 -6.09
N ALA A 341 5.22 1.22 -6.84
CA ALA A 341 4.19 1.81 -7.70
C ALA A 341 3.14 2.61 -6.90
N VAL A 342 2.83 2.22 -5.66
CA VAL A 342 1.97 3.02 -4.76
C VAL A 342 2.64 4.34 -4.42
N GLY A 343 3.95 4.32 -4.11
CA GLY A 343 4.75 5.52 -3.85
C GLY A 343 4.74 6.49 -5.02
N LEU A 344 5.13 6.01 -6.20
CA LEU A 344 5.17 6.80 -7.43
C LEU A 344 3.79 7.38 -7.80
N ALA A 345 2.73 6.57 -7.65
CA ALA A 345 1.37 7.08 -7.89
C ALA A 345 1.03 8.25 -6.95
N LYS A 346 1.42 8.21 -5.67
CA LYS A 346 1.19 9.33 -4.73
C LYS A 346 1.94 10.60 -5.10
N GLU A 347 3.13 10.44 -5.68
CA GLU A 347 3.98 11.53 -6.14
C GLU A 347 3.49 12.18 -7.44
N GLY A 348 2.41 11.64 -8.02
CA GLY A 348 1.78 12.24 -9.20
C GLY A 348 2.21 11.62 -10.52
N GLU A 349 3.08 10.62 -10.49
CA GLU A 349 3.68 10.02 -11.70
C GLU A 349 2.64 9.35 -12.59
N GLU A 350 2.78 9.54 -13.90
CA GLU A 350 1.90 8.96 -14.91
C GLU A 350 2.55 7.73 -15.54
N LEU A 351 2.12 6.55 -15.09
CA LEU A 351 2.59 5.28 -15.60
C LEU A 351 1.42 4.41 -16.10
N GLU A 352 1.71 3.52 -17.05
CA GLU A 352 0.77 2.48 -17.48
C GLU A 352 0.78 1.34 -16.46
N TRP A 353 0.22 1.58 -15.26
CA TRP A 353 0.31 0.68 -14.11
C TRP A 353 -0.17 -0.73 -14.42
N GLU A 354 -1.27 -0.89 -15.17
CA GLU A 354 -1.76 -2.21 -15.60
C GLU A 354 -0.62 -2.99 -16.28
N LYS A 355 0.13 -2.35 -17.19
CA LYS A 355 1.19 -3.02 -17.95
C LYS A 355 2.41 -3.33 -17.09
N LEU A 356 2.81 -2.41 -16.20
CA LEU A 356 3.91 -2.62 -15.26
C LEU A 356 3.62 -3.81 -14.33
N ILE A 357 2.47 -3.80 -13.68
CA ILE A 357 2.00 -4.87 -12.76
C ILE A 357 1.90 -6.20 -13.51
N TYR A 358 1.37 -6.17 -14.75
CA TYR A 358 1.23 -7.37 -15.54
C TYR A 358 2.56 -8.00 -15.94
N ARG A 359 3.53 -7.18 -16.37
CA ARG A 359 4.81 -7.67 -16.86
C ARG A 359 5.74 -8.20 -15.80
N THR A 360 5.74 -7.55 -14.64
CA THR A 360 6.47 -8.02 -13.46
C THR A 360 5.98 -9.42 -13.08
N ALA A 361 4.69 -9.71 -13.20
CA ALA A 361 4.15 -11.04 -12.98
C ALA A 361 4.35 -12.04 -14.14
N PHE A 362 4.34 -11.57 -15.38
CA PHE A 362 4.42 -12.39 -16.60
C PHE A 362 5.49 -11.86 -17.58
N PRO A 363 6.79 -11.95 -17.24
CA PRO A 363 7.87 -11.32 -18.00
C PRO A 363 8.06 -11.93 -19.40
N LYS A 364 7.53 -13.13 -19.66
CA LYS A 364 7.54 -13.78 -20.98
C LYS A 364 6.43 -13.30 -21.91
N ASP A 365 5.48 -12.50 -21.42
CA ASP A 365 4.40 -11.91 -22.22
C ASP A 365 4.85 -10.54 -22.76
N THR A 366 5.37 -10.54 -24.00
CA THR A 366 5.97 -9.36 -24.64
C THR A 366 4.91 -8.36 -25.09
N THR A 367 4.46 -7.53 -24.17
CA THR A 367 3.88 -6.21 -24.51
C THR A 367 5.05 -5.20 -24.66
N GLY A 368 4.91 -4.05 -25.33
CA GLY A 368 6.05 -3.19 -25.75
C GLY A 368 6.38 -1.95 -24.89
N ALA A 369 5.76 -1.76 -23.73
CA ALA A 369 6.00 -0.63 -22.80
C ALA A 369 7.31 -0.74 -21.99
N PRO A 370 8.11 0.32 -21.81
CA PRO A 370 9.34 0.30 -21.00
C PRO A 370 9.07 0.07 -19.50
N ILE A 371 10.02 -0.56 -18.79
CA ILE A 371 10.08 -0.51 -17.32
C ILE A 371 10.76 0.83 -16.98
N PRO A 372 10.23 1.65 -16.06
CA PRO A 372 10.87 2.90 -15.67
C PRO A 372 12.32 2.67 -15.18
N ASP A 373 13.27 3.46 -15.70
CA ASP A 373 14.72 3.35 -15.38
C ASP A 373 15.05 3.75 -13.92
N ASP A 374 14.11 4.41 -13.24
CA ASP A 374 14.19 4.93 -11.88
C ASP A 374 13.63 3.98 -10.82
N LEU A 375 13.00 2.88 -11.23
CA LEU A 375 12.77 1.76 -10.33
C LEU A 375 14.14 1.18 -9.99
N ASP A 376 14.53 1.27 -8.72
CA ASP A 376 15.79 0.75 -8.15
C ASP A 376 15.77 -0.79 -8.12
N VAL A 377 15.52 -1.37 -9.29
CA VAL A 377 15.34 -2.77 -9.53
C VAL A 377 16.44 -3.14 -10.50
N PRO A 378 17.49 -3.82 -10.03
CA PRO A 378 18.57 -4.25 -10.90
C PRO A 378 17.93 -5.07 -12.04
N GLU A 379 18.10 -4.62 -13.28
CA GLU A 379 17.54 -5.29 -14.46
C GLU A 379 18.06 -6.73 -14.54
N ASP A 380 19.27 -6.93 -14.03
CA ASP A 380 19.93 -8.19 -13.76
C ASP A 380 19.27 -9.01 -12.65
N GLU A 381 18.60 -8.47 -11.63
CA GLU A 381 17.85 -9.27 -10.65
C GLU A 381 16.51 -9.79 -11.20
N LEU A 382 15.78 -8.97 -11.96
CA LEU A 382 14.54 -9.41 -12.62
C LEU A 382 14.79 -10.46 -13.71
N LEU A 383 15.99 -10.48 -14.29
CA LEU A 383 16.35 -11.33 -15.42
C LEU A 383 17.39 -12.42 -15.08
N SER A 384 18.11 -12.37 -13.96
CA SER A 384 19.15 -13.37 -13.59
C SER A 384 18.59 -14.71 -13.14
N ASP A 385 17.32 -14.74 -12.70
CA ASP A 385 16.60 -15.98 -12.48
C ASP A 385 16.12 -16.63 -13.81
N ARG A 386 16.49 -16.11 -15.00
CA ARG A 386 16.34 -16.83 -16.29
C ARG A 386 17.37 -17.96 -16.38
#